data_AF-A0A385Q144-F1
#
_entry.id   AF-A0A385Q144-F1
#
_cell.length_a   1.000
_cell.length_b   1.000
_cell.length_c   1.000
_cell.angle_alpha   90.00
_cell.angle_beta   90.00
_cell.angle_gamma   90.00
#
_symmetry.space_group_name_H-M   'P 1'
#
loop_
_entity.id
_entity.type
_entity.pdbx_description
1 polymer ?
#
loop_
_entity_poly.entity_id
_entity_poly.type
_entity_poly.pdbx_seq_one_letter_code
_entity_poly.pdbx_strand_id
1 'polypeptide(L)'
;MIDFGKVQADAVKNIYKSKITGKAADYRICSTVAISGNTYTLLMYKGISIYLIPEKYSLLNPAFAEVGNLRVENIFKSAETADQLTDTKMIKILSDGRQLKEFKTKDGKSIFVDEKLIKPFGQGIRYYACENSDIVYIKEVDEFLGLAFATRVKENE
;
A
#
# COMPACT_ATOMS: atom_id res chain seq x y z
N MET A 1 0.32 -2.18 14.67
CA MET A 1 -0.74 -1.39 14.03
C MET A 1 -0.12 -0.16 13.38
N ILE A 2 -0.60 0.21 12.19
CA ILE A 2 -0.14 1.38 11.45
C ILE A 2 -0.33 2.67 12.25
N ASP A 3 0.64 3.58 12.17
CA ASP A 3 0.53 4.93 12.73
C ASP A 3 -0.02 5.88 11.65
N PHE A 4 -1.35 6.04 11.61
CA PHE A 4 -2.01 6.93 10.66
C PHE A 4 -1.62 8.39 10.86
N GLY A 5 -1.30 8.83 12.08
CA GLY A 5 -0.87 10.20 12.35
C GLY A 5 0.47 10.50 11.69
N LYS A 6 1.43 9.57 11.84
CA LYS A 6 2.74 9.67 11.20
C LYS A 6 2.64 9.65 9.67
N VAL A 7 1.88 8.71 9.10
CA VAL A 7 1.70 8.58 7.64
C VAL A 7 1.11 9.86 7.04
N GLN A 8 0.11 10.44 7.69
CA GLN A 8 -0.49 11.72 7.27
C GLN A 8 0.49 12.88 7.38
N ALA A 9 1.24 12.97 8.49
CA ALA A 9 2.23 14.02 8.68
C ALA A 9 3.35 13.96 7.63
N ASP A 10 3.84 12.76 7.31
CA ASP A 10 4.87 12.55 6.29
C ASP A 10 4.36 12.94 4.90
N ALA A 11 3.11 12.60 4.56
CA ALA A 11 2.48 13.01 3.31
C ALA A 11 2.34 14.53 3.20
N VAL A 12 1.81 15.20 4.22
CA VAL A 12 1.63 16.66 4.22
C VAL A 12 2.97 17.37 4.07
N LYS A 13 4.00 16.94 4.81
CA LYS A 13 5.36 17.48 4.70
C LYS A 13 5.91 17.31 3.28
N ASN A 14 5.74 16.14 2.68
CA ASN A 14 6.23 15.85 1.33
C ASN A 14 5.52 16.70 0.26
N ILE A 15 4.19 16.79 0.32
CA ILE A 15 3.39 17.61 -0.61
C ILE A 15 3.75 19.10 -0.47
N TYR A 16 3.91 19.60 0.74
CA TYR A 16 4.29 21.01 0.95
C TYR A 16 5.71 21.30 0.42
N LYS A 17 6.66 20.40 0.69
CA LYS A 17 8.03 20.49 0.16
C LYS A 17 8.05 20.44 -1.38
N SER A 18 7.20 19.62 -1.99
CA SER A 18 7.02 19.58 -3.45
C SER A 18 6.63 20.95 -4.00
N LYS A 19 5.62 21.60 -3.39
CA LYS A 19 5.18 22.95 -3.81
C LYS A 19 6.27 24.01 -3.69
N ILE A 20 7.08 23.95 -2.64
CA ILE A 20 8.20 24.90 -2.43
C ILE A 20 9.33 24.66 -3.44
N THR A 21 9.68 23.40 -3.67
CA THR A 21 10.87 23.03 -4.46
C THR A 21 10.59 22.83 -5.95
N GLY A 22 9.32 22.78 -6.36
CA GLY A 22 8.91 22.44 -7.72
C GLY A 22 9.11 20.96 -8.08
N LYS A 23 9.59 20.11 -7.16
CA LYS A 23 9.77 18.67 -7.38
C LYS A 23 8.42 17.96 -7.27
N ALA A 24 8.25 16.86 -8.02
CA ALA A 24 7.07 16.01 -7.88
C ALA A 24 6.95 15.48 -6.44
N ALA A 25 5.74 15.48 -5.89
CA ALA A 25 5.46 14.87 -4.60
C ALA A 25 5.52 13.35 -4.73
N ASP A 26 6.09 12.70 -3.70
CA ASP A 26 5.99 11.26 -3.56
C ASP A 26 4.59 10.85 -3.10
N TYR A 27 3.88 11.72 -2.38
CA TYR A 27 2.53 11.44 -1.90
C TYR A 27 1.47 12.18 -2.70
N ARG A 28 0.33 11.52 -2.87
CA ARG A 28 -0.88 12.09 -3.47
C ARG A 28 -2.09 11.74 -2.60
N ILE A 29 -2.84 12.75 -2.19
CA ILE A 29 -4.13 12.57 -1.53
C ILE A 29 -5.15 12.35 -2.65
N CYS A 30 -5.81 11.21 -2.61
CA CYS A 30 -6.87 10.86 -3.55
C CYS A 30 -8.24 11.05 -2.88
N SER A 31 -9.30 10.98 -3.69
CA SER A 31 -10.68 11.00 -3.21
C SER A 31 -10.95 9.85 -2.22
N THR A 32 -12.02 10.00 -1.44
CA THR A 32 -12.48 8.96 -0.51
C THR A 32 -13.09 7.78 -1.27
N VAL A 33 -13.09 6.61 -0.64
CA VAL A 33 -13.71 5.39 -1.17
C VAL A 33 -14.50 4.67 -0.09
N ALA A 34 -15.58 3.99 -0.47
CA ALA A 34 -16.27 3.03 0.39
C ALA A 34 -15.79 1.61 0.08
N ILE A 35 -15.26 0.89 1.08
CA ILE A 35 -14.86 -0.52 1.00
C ILE A 35 -15.52 -1.27 2.15
N SER A 36 -16.29 -2.32 1.83
CA SER A 36 -16.97 -3.17 2.81
C SER A 36 -17.77 -2.38 3.87
N GLY A 37 -18.42 -1.29 3.45
CA GLY A 37 -19.22 -0.43 4.33
C GLY A 37 -18.44 0.64 5.11
N ASN A 38 -17.11 0.66 5.02
CA ASN A 38 -16.26 1.66 5.66
C ASN A 38 -15.74 2.69 4.65
N THR A 39 -15.72 3.96 5.04
CA THR A 39 -15.16 5.05 4.23
C THR A 39 -13.69 5.27 4.55
N TYR A 40 -12.85 5.38 3.52
CA TYR A 40 -11.41 5.62 3.64
C TYR A 40 -10.98 6.81 2.81
N THR A 41 -10.06 7.61 3.36
CA THR A 41 -9.24 8.53 2.55
C THR A 41 -8.06 7.76 1.99
N LEU A 42 -7.84 7.88 0.68
CA LEU A 42 -6.75 7.20 -0.01
C LEU A 42 -5.53 8.10 -0.03
N LEU A 43 -4.41 7.55 0.42
CA LEU A 43 -3.13 8.20 0.32
C LEU A 43 -2.18 7.33 -0.50
N MET A 44 -1.88 7.77 -1.72
CA MET A 44 -0.98 7.07 -2.62
C MET A 44 0.46 7.51 -2.41
N TYR A 45 1.38 6.56 -2.37
CA TYR A 45 2.82 6.79 -2.30
C TYR A 45 3.51 6.27 -3.56
N LYS A 46 4.15 7.19 -4.28
CA LYS A 46 4.92 6.99 -5.52
C LYS A 46 4.20 6.23 -6.63
N GLY A 47 2.87 6.15 -6.57
CA GLY A 47 2.07 5.35 -7.50
C GLY A 47 2.17 3.84 -7.31
N ILE A 48 2.86 3.35 -6.27
CA ILE A 48 3.16 1.92 -6.06
C ILE A 48 2.69 1.37 -4.71
N SER A 49 2.15 2.24 -3.85
CA SER A 49 1.55 1.86 -2.58
C SER A 49 0.38 2.78 -2.28
N ILE A 50 -0.64 2.24 -1.61
CA ILE A 50 -1.79 3.01 -1.13
C ILE A 50 -1.98 2.69 0.34
N TYR A 51 -2.09 3.73 1.16
CA TYR A 51 -2.57 3.67 2.52
C TYR A 51 -4.04 4.04 2.55
N LEU A 52 -4.87 3.18 3.13
CA LEU A 52 -6.27 3.46 3.39
C LEU A 52 -6.39 4.00 4.81
N ILE A 53 -6.69 5.29 4.92
CA ILE A 53 -6.87 5.95 6.22
C ILE A 53 -8.37 5.94 6.51
N PRO A 54 -8.85 5.20 7.52
CA PRO A 54 -10.24 5.25 7.92
C PRO A 54 -10.69 6.69 8.15
N GLU A 55 -11.90 7.04 7.73
CA GLU A 55 -12.44 8.41 7.86
C GLU A 55 -12.34 8.94 9.30
N LYS A 56 -12.64 8.09 10.29
CA LYS A 56 -12.50 8.39 11.73
C LYS A 56 -11.10 8.83 12.17
N TYR A 57 -10.06 8.52 11.39
CA TYR A 57 -8.66 8.87 11.68
C TYR A 57 -8.07 9.88 10.69
N SER A 58 -8.84 10.32 9.70
CA SER A 58 -8.36 11.25 8.68
C SER A 58 -8.44 12.69 9.17
N LEU A 59 -7.30 13.37 9.19
CA LEU A 59 -7.16 14.81 9.41
C LEU A 59 -6.70 15.52 8.13
N LEU A 60 -6.67 14.81 7.00
CA LEU A 60 -6.30 15.37 5.71
C LEU A 60 -7.41 16.30 5.21
N ASN A 61 -7.02 17.50 4.76
CA ASN A 61 -7.97 18.44 4.18
C ASN A 61 -8.42 17.94 2.79
N PRO A 62 -9.73 17.70 2.58
CA PRO A 62 -10.27 17.23 1.30
C PRO A 62 -9.98 18.17 0.13
N ALA A 63 -9.74 19.46 0.37
CA ALA A 63 -9.38 20.43 -0.66
C ALA A 63 -8.03 20.10 -1.35
N PHE A 64 -7.20 19.25 -0.76
CA PHE A 64 -5.98 18.75 -1.37
C PHE A 64 -6.16 17.40 -2.08
N ALA A 65 -7.35 16.81 -2.02
CA ALA A 65 -7.64 15.61 -2.79
C ALA A 65 -7.68 15.97 -4.27
N GLU A 66 -6.82 15.33 -5.06
CA GLU A 66 -6.91 15.47 -6.51
C GLU A 66 -8.14 14.69 -7.01
N VAL A 67 -8.91 15.28 -7.92
CA VAL A 67 -10.10 14.64 -8.52
C VAL A 67 -9.66 13.36 -9.21
N GLY A 68 -9.89 12.23 -8.55
CA GLY A 68 -9.35 10.94 -8.95
C GLY A 68 -10.32 10.19 -9.85
N ASN A 69 -9.99 10.08 -11.13
CA ASN A 69 -10.59 9.12 -12.06
C ASN A 69 -9.97 7.72 -11.84
N LEU A 70 -9.94 7.28 -10.59
CA LEU A 70 -9.16 6.14 -10.13
C LEU A 70 -10.16 5.07 -9.72
N ARG A 71 -10.26 3.99 -10.53
CA ARG A 71 -11.10 2.80 -10.27
C ARG A 71 -10.57 2.00 -9.07
N VAL A 72 -10.22 2.66 -7.96
CA VAL A 72 -9.62 2.05 -6.78
C VAL A 72 -10.61 1.16 -6.05
N GLU A 73 -11.91 1.50 -6.11
CA GLU A 73 -12.97 0.59 -5.69
C GLU A 73 -12.83 -0.79 -6.34
N ASN A 74 -12.55 -0.83 -7.66
CA ASN A 74 -12.39 -2.10 -8.36
C ASN A 74 -11.10 -2.83 -7.95
N ILE A 75 -10.04 -2.11 -7.60
CA ILE A 75 -8.81 -2.70 -7.07
C ILE A 75 -9.10 -3.42 -5.74
N PHE A 76 -9.86 -2.79 -4.84
CA PHE A 76 -10.17 -3.41 -3.55
C PHE A 76 -11.29 -4.45 -3.60
N LYS A 77 -12.19 -4.43 -4.61
CA LYS A 77 -13.14 -5.53 -4.85
C LYS A 77 -12.43 -6.86 -5.09
N SER A 78 -11.34 -6.86 -5.87
CA SER A 78 -10.54 -8.07 -6.10
C SER A 78 -9.90 -8.62 -4.81
N ALA A 79 -9.72 -7.78 -3.79
CA ALA A 79 -9.15 -8.20 -2.52
C ALA A 79 -10.09 -9.09 -1.69
N GLU A 80 -11.39 -9.11 -1.98
CA GLU A 80 -12.36 -10.01 -1.33
C GLU A 80 -12.14 -11.47 -1.75
N THR A 81 -11.68 -11.70 -2.98
CA THR A 81 -11.34 -13.03 -3.51
C THR A 81 -9.84 -13.34 -3.44
N ALA A 82 -9.06 -12.50 -2.78
CA ALA A 82 -7.61 -12.68 -2.67
C ALA A 82 -7.25 -13.72 -1.61
N ASP A 83 -6.26 -14.56 -1.92
CA ASP A 83 -5.78 -15.58 -1.01
C ASP A 83 -4.74 -15.02 -0.06
N GLN A 84 -4.79 -15.48 1.20
CA GLN A 84 -3.79 -15.12 2.19
C GLN A 84 -2.42 -15.70 1.77
N LEU A 85 -1.42 -14.83 1.77
CA LEU A 85 -0.04 -15.20 1.52
C LEU A 85 0.62 -15.71 2.80
N THR A 86 1.52 -16.68 2.63
CA THR A 86 2.39 -17.15 3.69
C THR A 86 3.64 -16.30 3.74
N ASP A 87 3.88 -15.66 4.89
CA ASP A 87 5.13 -14.94 5.17
C ASP A 87 6.26 -15.96 5.39
N THR A 88 7.23 -15.98 4.47
CA THR A 88 8.38 -16.89 4.57
C THR A 88 9.42 -16.43 5.58
N LYS A 89 9.30 -15.17 6.05
CA LYS A 89 10.31 -14.44 6.83
C LYS A 89 11.65 -14.24 6.11
N MET A 90 11.73 -14.58 4.83
CA MET A 90 12.93 -14.40 4.02
C MET A 90 13.00 -12.97 3.48
N ILE A 91 14.21 -12.41 3.52
CA ILE A 91 14.54 -11.11 2.93
C ILE A 91 15.57 -11.33 1.82
N LYS A 92 15.21 -10.97 0.59
CA LYS A 92 16.11 -10.94 -0.56
C LYS A 92 16.69 -9.54 -0.71
N ILE A 93 18.00 -9.43 -0.69
CA ILE A 93 18.72 -8.16 -0.90
C ILE A 93 19.06 -8.05 -2.39
N LEU A 94 18.59 -6.98 -3.04
CA LEU A 94 18.95 -6.67 -4.42
C LEU A 94 20.30 -5.95 -4.48
N SER A 95 20.93 -5.94 -5.67
CA SER A 95 22.21 -5.25 -5.92
C SER A 95 22.14 -3.73 -5.69
N ASP A 96 20.96 -3.13 -5.81
CA ASP A 96 20.71 -1.71 -5.50
C ASP A 96 20.45 -1.44 -4.01
N GLY A 97 20.60 -2.46 -3.16
CA GLY A 97 20.40 -2.39 -1.71
C GLY A 97 18.95 -2.43 -1.26
N ARG A 98 17.96 -2.57 -2.16
CA ARG A 98 16.57 -2.81 -1.76
C ARG A 98 16.43 -4.16 -1.06
N GLN A 99 15.64 -4.18 0.00
CA GLN A 99 15.30 -5.38 0.75
C GLN A 99 13.88 -5.78 0.38
N LEU A 100 13.75 -6.95 -0.24
CA LEU A 100 12.46 -7.49 -0.64
C LEU A 100 12.07 -8.60 0.31
N LYS A 101 10.91 -8.45 0.93
CA LYS A 101 10.30 -9.52 1.71
C LYS A 101 9.62 -10.52 0.79
N GLU A 102 9.88 -11.80 1.02
CA GLU A 102 9.29 -12.89 0.25
C GLU A 102 8.04 -13.45 0.93
N PHE A 103 6.98 -13.58 0.13
CA PHE A 103 5.75 -14.26 0.47
C PHE A 103 5.52 -15.42 -0.49
N LYS A 104 4.77 -16.44 -0.06
CA LYS A 104 4.34 -17.53 -0.93
C LYS A 104 2.82 -17.58 -1.07
N THR A 105 2.36 -17.81 -2.30
CA THR A 105 0.97 -18.21 -2.56
C THR A 105 0.72 -19.64 -2.06
N LYS A 106 -0.55 -20.06 -2.06
CA LYS A 106 -0.93 -21.46 -1.74
C LYS A 106 -0.22 -22.48 -2.64
N ASP A 107 0.00 -22.14 -3.91
CA ASP A 107 0.70 -22.99 -4.89
C ASP A 107 2.23 -22.88 -4.82
N GLY A 108 2.76 -22.16 -3.82
CA GLY A 108 4.21 -22.05 -3.60
C GLY A 108 4.92 -21.01 -4.47
N LYS A 109 4.20 -20.23 -5.28
CA LYS A 109 4.77 -19.12 -6.08
C LYS A 109 5.25 -18.00 -5.17
N SER A 110 6.47 -17.52 -5.40
CA SER A 110 7.04 -16.41 -4.64
C SER A 110 6.52 -15.05 -5.12
N ILE A 111 6.19 -14.19 -4.16
CA ILE A 111 5.83 -12.78 -4.35
C ILE A 111 6.79 -11.96 -3.50
N PHE A 112 7.42 -10.96 -4.12
CA PHE A 112 8.40 -10.10 -3.45
C PHE A 112 7.84 -8.70 -3.29
N VAL A 113 7.95 -8.11 -2.09
CA VAL A 113 7.51 -6.74 -1.83
C VAL A 113 8.64 -5.97 -1.14
N ASP A 114 8.89 -4.73 -1.56
CA ASP A 114 9.88 -3.86 -0.90
C ASP A 114 9.48 -3.64 0.57
N GLU A 115 10.40 -3.99 1.47
CA GLU A 115 10.17 -3.92 2.92
C GLU A 115 9.79 -2.48 3.35
N LYS A 116 10.33 -1.46 2.68
CA LYS A 116 10.04 -0.06 2.99
C LYS A 116 8.57 0.31 2.75
N LEU A 117 7.88 -0.38 1.84
CA LEU A 117 6.48 -0.14 1.55
C LEU A 117 5.56 -0.77 2.60
N ILE A 118 5.93 -1.94 3.14
CA ILE A 118 5.11 -2.70 4.09
C ILE A 118 5.41 -2.40 5.56
N LYS A 119 6.62 -1.92 5.87
CA LYS A 119 7.05 -1.57 7.23
C LYS A 119 6.13 -0.56 7.95
N PRO A 120 5.58 0.48 7.29
CA PRO A 120 4.67 1.42 7.94
C PRO A 120 3.39 0.78 8.50
N PHE A 121 2.97 -0.37 7.97
CA PHE A 121 1.76 -1.06 8.41
C PHE A 121 1.93 -1.80 9.75
N GLY A 122 3.18 -2.03 10.18
CA GLY A 122 3.52 -2.60 11.48
C GLY A 122 3.35 -4.13 11.57
N GLN A 123 3.20 -4.62 12.80
CA GLN A 123 3.05 -6.04 13.12
C GLN A 123 1.58 -6.46 13.24
N GLY A 124 1.32 -7.78 13.15
CA GLY A 124 -0.01 -8.36 13.29
C GLY A 124 -0.88 -8.31 12.03
N ILE A 125 -0.32 -7.81 10.92
CA ILE A 125 -1.01 -7.67 9.63
C ILE A 125 -0.92 -8.95 8.79
N ARG A 126 -1.92 -9.13 7.93
CA ARG A 126 -2.01 -10.22 6.97
C ARG A 126 -1.90 -9.68 5.55
N TYR A 127 -1.26 -10.47 4.69
CA TYR A 127 -1.01 -10.13 3.30
C TYR A 127 -1.83 -11.04 2.41
N TYR A 128 -2.39 -10.47 1.34
CA TYR A 128 -3.24 -11.20 0.40
C TYR A 128 -2.88 -10.82 -1.02
N ALA A 129 -3.00 -11.76 -1.96
CA ALA A 129 -2.90 -11.44 -3.39
C ALA A 129 -3.92 -12.27 -4.17
N CYS A 130 -4.41 -11.70 -5.27
CA CYS A 130 -5.15 -12.48 -6.27
C CYS A 130 -4.16 -13.24 -7.14
N GLU A 131 -4.66 -14.31 -7.76
CA GLU A 131 -3.90 -15.04 -8.77
C GLU A 131 -3.41 -14.09 -9.89
N ASN A 132 -2.13 -14.15 -10.22
CA ASN A 132 -1.47 -13.32 -11.25
C ASN A 132 -1.55 -11.80 -11.04
N SER A 133 -1.84 -11.34 -9.82
CA SER A 133 -1.82 -9.92 -9.49
C SER A 133 -0.42 -9.45 -9.07
N ASP A 134 0.00 -8.30 -9.58
CA ASP A 134 1.17 -7.55 -9.09
C ASP A 134 0.84 -6.72 -7.83
N ILE A 135 -0.31 -6.97 -7.16
CA ILE A 135 -0.80 -6.23 -6.00
C ILE A 135 -0.86 -7.14 -4.78
N VAL A 136 -0.26 -6.68 -3.68
CA VAL A 136 -0.38 -7.28 -2.36
C VAL A 136 -1.25 -6.38 -1.49
N TYR A 137 -2.42 -6.89 -1.12
CA TYR A 137 -3.34 -6.25 -0.19
C TYR A 137 -2.89 -6.50 1.24
N ILE A 138 -3.07 -5.50 2.09
CA ILE A 138 -2.65 -5.50 3.48
C ILE A 138 -3.87 -5.26 4.34
N LYS A 139 -4.21 -6.24 5.17
CA LYS A 139 -5.39 -6.22 6.03
C LYS A 139 -5.03 -6.51 7.48
N GLU A 140 -5.83 -5.95 8.37
CA GLU A 140 -6.01 -6.47 9.72
C GLU A 140 -7.15 -7.52 9.71
N VAL A 141 -7.65 -7.93 10.87
CA VAL A 141 -8.73 -8.93 10.99
C VAL A 141 -9.99 -8.47 10.25
N ASP A 142 -10.40 -7.21 10.44
CA ASP A 142 -11.66 -6.67 9.89
C ASP A 142 -11.49 -5.36 9.10
N GLU A 143 -10.28 -4.83 8.99
CA GLU A 143 -10.03 -3.54 8.32
C GLU A 143 -8.99 -3.67 7.20
N PHE A 144 -9.30 -3.07 6.05
CA PHE A 144 -8.33 -2.85 4.98
C PHE A 144 -7.39 -1.72 5.37
N LEU A 145 -6.09 -1.99 5.41
CA LEU A 145 -5.08 -0.97 5.72
C LEU A 145 -4.49 -0.35 4.46
N GLY A 146 -4.42 -1.10 3.36
CA GLY A 146 -3.87 -0.61 2.11
C GLY A 146 -3.39 -1.69 1.16
N LEU A 147 -2.48 -1.31 0.28
CA LEU A 147 -1.80 -2.22 -0.64
C LEU A 147 -0.39 -1.73 -0.99
N ALA A 148 0.43 -2.66 -1.48
CA ALA A 148 1.73 -2.41 -2.06
C ALA A 148 1.91 -3.25 -3.34
N PHE A 149 2.64 -2.71 -4.30
CA PHE A 149 2.92 -3.43 -5.54
C PHE A 149 4.05 -4.44 -5.32
N ALA A 150 3.89 -5.62 -5.90
CA ALA A 150 4.93 -6.63 -5.95
C ALA A 150 6.08 -6.15 -6.85
N THR A 151 7.31 -6.44 -6.42
CA THR A 151 8.51 -6.20 -7.21
C THR A 151 8.80 -7.43 -8.05
N ARG A 152 8.79 -7.27 -9.38
CA ARG A 152 9.25 -8.32 -10.28
C ARG A 152 10.76 -8.49 -10.11
N VAL A 153 11.16 -9.65 -9.62
CA VAL A 153 12.56 -10.05 -9.55
C VAL A 153 12.83 -10.90 -10.77
N LYS A 154 13.77 -10.49 -11.62
CA LYS A 154 14.30 -11.40 -12.63
C LYS A 154 15.02 -12.51 -11.86
N GLU A 155 14.54 -13.74 -12.00
CA GLU A 155 15.40 -14.88 -11.76
C GLU A 155 16.49 -14.76 -12.83
N ASN A 156 17.70 -14.40 -12.41
CA ASN A 156 18.83 -14.50 -13.31
C ASN A 156 19.02 -16.00 -13.58
N GLU A 157 19.07 -16.35 -14.87
CA GLU A 157 19.52 -17.64 -15.42
C GLU A 157 20.79 -18.16 -14.75
#